data_AF-A0A1T4PV04-F1
#
_entry.id   AF-A0A1T4PV04-F1
#
_cell.length_a   1.000
_cell.length_b   1.000
_cell.length_c   1.000
_cell.angle_alpha   90.00
_cell.angle_beta   90.00
_cell.angle_gamma   90.00
#
_symmetry.space_group_name_H-M   'P 1'
#
loop_
_entity.id
_entity.type
_entity.pdbx_description
1 polymer ?
#
loop_
_entity_poly.entity_id
_entity_poly.type
_entity_poly.pdbx_seq_one_letter_code
_entity_poly.pdbx_strand_id
1 'polypeptide(L)'
;MHASLFFHIPLLSLFILSLLSCTPENSPVSSIPTEEVYIKINIPSLRQTLRSENQKDPMQRIESLEMLFFEGADMDSKLLEIRQLNLGSTDDNTEDILLKLPRREEYYLLCIANASAELKQLIQKGNKAEVFLNKEFVLATRRMSTNLSTEVLNGALMMTNAEGLIPVNESHYFKNEGDKSTARAVDIILEPIAARVLLDPTLPRITNSSLRMKDKAKARYIVTGVSKSIYWVRKTKTTTSSSLLSPLEEEYAYSPGYEEIAQSTGKDSYTMLIEKYRAFYSSPKSIFEYGVEVDPNIPTKNLEKSALYCKETTVDPLHFIPSFIPHIVVAYPIHPSDLTVAPDKGWIAFKGKFLTEEDFTNYVTSLKSNPNTPLPEGMPAEFATSVQKIKEHERVVKMDQPFSLEGIHFYWKSLNFYIWPLRHFDNKKAPEKNSFGRYGIVRNNEYTVRVQKISWFGSNTIPDLKNDMEAVSEYSSIKFSIEVKDLQQREQEVEA
;
A
#
# COMPACT_ATOMS: atom_id res chain seq x y z
N MET A 1 -41.29 59.81 23.00
CA MET A 1 -42.35 59.05 23.71
C MET A 1 -41.76 57.66 23.99
N HIS A 2 -41.15 57.45 25.16
CA HIS A 2 -41.76 56.94 26.42
C HIS A 2 -42.23 55.47 26.27
N ALA A 3 -41.98 54.50 27.15
CA ALA A 3 -41.22 54.28 28.40
C ALA A 3 -41.31 52.74 28.62
N SER A 4 -40.32 51.96 29.07
CA SER A 4 -39.72 51.78 30.41
C SER A 4 -40.64 51.25 31.55
N LEU A 5 -40.14 50.15 32.15
CA LEU A 5 -40.32 49.57 33.51
C LEU A 5 -41.68 49.00 34.01
N PHE A 6 -41.68 47.76 34.56
CA PHE A 6 -41.39 47.49 35.99
C PHE A 6 -41.25 45.97 36.33
N PHE A 7 -40.48 45.73 37.40
CA PHE A 7 -40.08 44.49 38.09
C PHE A 7 -41.19 43.83 38.93
N HIS A 8 -41.07 42.51 39.20
CA HIS A 8 -41.05 41.95 40.57
C HIS A 8 -40.59 40.47 40.66
N ILE A 9 -39.76 40.23 41.69
CA ILE A 9 -39.21 38.98 42.29
C ILE A 9 -40.22 38.51 43.36
N PRO A 10 -40.44 37.20 43.70
CA PRO A 10 -39.55 36.35 44.54
C PRO A 10 -39.66 34.82 44.28
N LEU A 11 -39.00 33.85 44.95
CA LEU A 11 -38.14 33.76 46.13
C LEU A 11 -37.27 32.49 46.00
N LEU A 12 -36.06 32.55 46.57
CA LEU A 12 -35.07 31.49 46.72
C LEU A 12 -35.50 30.48 47.82
N SER A 13 -35.17 29.19 47.68
CA SER A 13 -35.20 28.23 48.79
C SER A 13 -34.01 27.27 48.70
N LEU A 14 -33.12 27.39 49.69
CA LEU A 14 -32.02 26.47 50.02
C LEU A 14 -32.57 25.08 50.36
N PHE A 15 -31.83 24.02 50.01
CA PHE A 15 -31.62 22.90 50.94
C PHE A 15 -30.23 22.28 50.78
N ILE A 16 -29.57 22.16 51.92
CA ILE A 16 -28.19 21.69 52.15
C ILE A 16 -28.21 20.17 52.40
N LEU A 17 -27.08 19.55 52.05
CA LEU A 17 -26.58 18.20 52.34
C LEU A 17 -27.24 17.41 53.49
N SER A 18 -27.46 16.13 53.23
CA SER A 18 -27.22 15.06 54.20
C SER A 18 -26.49 13.88 53.54
N LEU A 19 -25.25 13.67 53.98
CA LEU A 19 -24.46 12.47 53.77
C LEU A 19 -24.94 11.39 54.74
N LEU A 20 -25.31 10.21 54.24
CA LEU A 20 -25.27 8.97 55.03
C LEU A 20 -24.78 7.82 54.14
N SER A 21 -23.58 7.41 54.51
CA SER A 21 -22.74 6.32 54.03
C SER A 21 -23.45 4.97 53.89
N CYS A 22 -23.30 4.34 52.73
CA CYS A 22 -23.23 2.88 52.62
C CYS A 22 -21.86 2.54 52.04
N THR A 23 -21.02 1.95 52.88
CA THR A 23 -19.69 1.40 52.56
C THR A 23 -19.82 0.26 51.55
N PRO A 24 -19.07 0.25 50.43
CA PRO A 24 -18.67 -1.00 49.81
C PRO A 24 -17.59 -1.64 50.69
N GLU A 25 -17.73 -2.94 50.97
CA GLU A 25 -16.70 -3.75 51.60
C GLU A 25 -15.35 -3.57 50.91
N ASN A 26 -14.41 -2.94 51.63
CA ASN A 26 -12.99 -3.02 51.31
C ASN A 26 -12.53 -4.46 51.54
N SER A 27 -12.61 -5.28 50.49
CA SER A 27 -11.65 -6.37 50.36
C SER A 27 -10.26 -5.73 50.31
N PRO A 28 -9.31 -6.08 51.18
CA PRO A 28 -7.97 -5.56 51.05
C PRO A 28 -7.41 -6.08 49.72
N VAL A 29 -7.26 -5.18 48.74
CA VAL A 29 -6.34 -5.42 47.62
C VAL A 29 -4.98 -5.56 48.27
N SER A 30 -4.59 -6.80 48.52
CA SER A 30 -3.22 -7.15 48.87
C SER A 30 -2.37 -6.70 47.69
N SER A 31 -1.78 -5.51 47.79
CA SER A 31 -0.69 -5.11 46.92
C SER A 31 0.54 -5.90 47.39
N ILE A 32 0.56 -7.20 47.05
CA ILE A 32 1.79 -7.97 47.07
C ILE A 32 2.75 -7.18 46.19
N PRO A 33 3.94 -6.81 46.67
CA PRO A 33 4.95 -6.22 45.81
C PRO A 33 5.27 -7.25 44.73
N THR A 34 4.78 -7.05 43.52
CA THR A 34 5.22 -7.84 42.38
C THR A 34 6.70 -7.56 42.22
N GLU A 35 7.55 -8.56 42.50
CA GLU A 35 9.00 -8.52 42.27
C GLU A 35 9.25 -7.90 40.89
N GLU A 36 10.08 -6.87 40.79
CA GLU A 36 10.44 -6.32 39.48
C GLU A 36 11.61 -7.11 38.89
N VAL A 37 11.50 -7.43 37.61
CA VAL A 37 12.51 -8.14 36.83
C VAL A 37 12.92 -7.31 35.63
N TYR A 38 14.12 -7.56 35.13
CA TYR A 38 14.60 -7.01 33.88
C TYR A 38 14.48 -8.04 32.76
N ILE A 39 14.18 -7.55 31.56
CA ILE A 39 14.29 -8.31 30.31
C ILE A 39 15.19 -7.59 29.33
N LYS A 40 15.83 -8.39 28.48
CA LYS A 40 16.67 -7.96 27.38
C LYS A 40 15.91 -8.20 26.07
N ILE A 41 15.72 -7.17 25.27
CA ILE A 41 15.09 -7.24 23.96
C ILE A 41 16.16 -7.05 22.88
N ASN A 42 16.15 -7.92 21.87
CA ASN A 42 16.99 -7.83 20.70
C ASN A 42 16.12 -7.61 19.45
N ILE A 43 16.42 -6.56 18.68
CA ILE A 43 15.76 -6.24 17.40
C ILE A 43 16.86 -6.14 16.34
N PRO A 44 17.09 -7.19 15.52
CA PRO A 44 18.21 -7.22 14.59
C PRO A 44 18.23 -6.04 13.59
N SER A 45 17.07 -5.63 13.09
CA SER A 45 16.95 -4.50 12.14
C SER A 45 17.42 -3.17 12.72
N LEU A 46 17.28 -2.97 14.03
CA LEU A 46 17.73 -1.77 14.72
C LEU A 46 19.27 -1.63 14.69
N ARG A 47 19.99 -2.76 14.75
CA ARG A 47 21.47 -2.81 14.66
C ARG A 47 21.98 -2.47 13.25
N GLN A 48 21.24 -2.85 12.21
CA GLN A 48 21.62 -2.60 10.80
C GLN A 48 21.42 -1.14 10.39
N THR A 49 20.40 -0.47 10.92
CA THR A 49 20.07 0.93 10.60
C THR A 49 21.08 1.93 11.20
N LEU A 50 21.73 1.58 12.31
CA LEU A 50 22.74 2.44 12.96
C LEU A 50 24.11 2.41 12.27
N ARG A 51 24.39 1.36 11.48
CA ARG A 51 25.71 1.11 10.87
C ARG A 51 25.78 1.38 9.36
N SER A 52 24.69 1.78 8.71
CA SER A 52 24.60 1.88 7.25
C SER A 52 24.28 3.28 6.71
N GLU A 53 24.75 3.59 5.50
CA GLU A 53 24.36 4.77 4.71
C GLU A 53 22.86 4.75 4.30
N ASN A 54 22.13 3.67 4.60
CA ASN A 54 20.69 3.49 4.34
C ASN A 54 19.77 4.23 5.32
N GLN A 55 20.28 5.17 6.13
CA GLN A 55 19.51 5.97 7.10
C GLN A 55 18.26 6.69 6.55
N LYS A 56 18.08 6.71 5.22
CA LYS A 56 16.95 7.33 4.54
C LYS A 56 15.88 6.36 4.03
N ASP A 57 16.03 5.03 4.18
CA ASP A 57 14.98 4.10 3.77
C ASP A 57 13.84 4.04 4.83
N PRO A 58 12.62 4.51 4.51
CA PRO A 58 11.49 4.46 5.43
C PRO A 58 11.12 3.04 5.89
N MET A 59 11.43 1.99 5.12
CA MET A 59 11.16 0.59 5.51
C MET A 59 12.19 0.01 6.49
N GLN A 60 13.32 0.69 6.73
CA GLN A 60 14.38 0.21 7.62
C GLN A 60 14.56 1.09 8.86
N ARG A 61 14.03 2.32 8.83
CA ARG A 61 14.21 3.27 9.93
C ARG A 61 13.30 2.95 11.13
N ILE A 62 13.83 3.03 12.34
CA ILE A 62 13.06 2.89 13.59
C ILE A 62 13.35 4.14 14.42
N GLU A 63 12.32 4.96 14.64
CA GLU A 63 12.37 6.23 15.37
C GLU A 63 11.72 6.11 16.74
N SER A 64 10.79 5.17 16.91
CA SER A 64 10.12 4.89 18.18
C SER A 64 9.68 3.43 18.24
N LEU A 65 9.53 2.92 19.47
CA LEU A 65 9.03 1.59 19.77
C LEU A 65 7.96 1.67 20.85
N GLU A 66 6.83 1.03 20.60
CA GLU A 66 5.77 0.74 21.56
C GLU A 66 5.75 -0.77 21.82
N MET A 67 6.00 -1.17 23.07
CA MET A 67 6.06 -2.57 23.50
C MET A 67 4.89 -2.86 24.43
N LEU A 68 3.99 -3.71 23.96
CA LEU A 68 2.70 -4.01 24.56
C LEU A 68 2.72 -5.44 25.11
N PHE A 69 2.56 -5.58 26.42
CA PHE A 69 2.63 -6.87 27.10
C PHE A 69 1.23 -7.31 27.53
N PHE A 70 0.73 -8.36 26.91
CA PHE A 70 -0.57 -8.97 27.16
C PHE A 70 -0.48 -10.09 28.19
N GLU A 71 -1.60 -10.38 28.86
CA GLU A 71 -1.72 -11.46 29.85
C GLU A 71 -1.74 -12.87 29.24
N GLY A 72 -1.98 -12.99 27.93
CA GLY A 72 -2.13 -14.26 27.21
C GLY A 72 -1.97 -14.06 25.70
N ALA A 73 -1.92 -15.18 24.97
CA ALA A 73 -1.77 -15.18 23.51
C ALA A 73 -3.09 -14.95 22.75
N ASP A 74 -4.22 -15.08 23.45
CA ASP A 74 -5.54 -15.10 22.86
C ASP A 74 -6.05 -13.69 22.54
N MET A 75 -7.00 -13.61 21.61
CA MET A 75 -7.61 -12.35 21.18
C MET A 75 -8.30 -11.61 22.33
N ASP A 76 -8.82 -12.34 23.33
CA ASP A 76 -9.49 -11.77 24.50
C ASP A 76 -8.53 -11.30 25.60
N SER A 77 -7.23 -11.63 25.51
CA SER A 77 -6.22 -11.28 26.49
C SER A 77 -6.03 -9.77 26.60
N LYS A 78 -5.97 -9.27 27.83
CA LYS A 78 -5.85 -7.83 28.11
C LYS A 78 -4.40 -7.35 28.10
N LEU A 79 -4.21 -6.14 27.61
CA LEU A 79 -2.96 -5.39 27.70
C LEU A 79 -2.67 -5.01 29.16
N LEU A 80 -1.58 -5.52 29.72
CA LEU A 80 -1.18 -5.31 31.11
C LEU A 80 -0.16 -4.17 31.25
N GLU A 81 0.90 -4.23 30.45
CA GLU A 81 2.02 -3.29 30.53
C GLU A 81 2.34 -2.67 29.18
N ILE A 82 2.78 -1.42 29.23
CA ILE A 82 3.19 -0.65 28.04
C ILE A 82 4.58 -0.09 28.34
N ARG A 83 5.51 -0.23 27.41
CA ARG A 83 6.82 0.43 27.43
C ARG A 83 7.01 1.18 26.12
N GLN A 84 7.60 2.38 26.20
CA GLN A 84 7.82 3.24 25.05
C GLN A 84 9.29 3.67 25.01
N LEU A 85 9.87 3.67 23.82
CA LEU A 85 11.23 4.12 23.58
C LEU A 85 11.23 5.06 22.38
N ASN A 86 11.87 6.23 22.52
CA ASN A 86 12.09 7.18 21.42
C ASN A 86 13.57 7.15 21.07
N LEU A 87 13.89 6.98 19.78
CA LEU A 87 15.25 6.75 19.27
C LEU A 87 15.80 7.96 18.50
N GLY A 88 15.16 9.13 18.66
CA GLY A 88 15.23 10.27 17.73
C GLY A 88 16.51 11.11 17.67
N SER A 89 17.60 10.75 18.36
CA SER A 89 18.87 11.47 18.22
C SER A 89 20.04 10.67 18.81
N THR A 90 21.00 10.34 17.94
CA THR A 90 22.37 9.89 18.19
C THR A 90 22.88 10.05 19.63
N ASP A 91 22.98 8.94 20.37
CA ASP A 91 24.11 8.58 21.27
C ASP A 91 23.83 7.34 22.14
N ASP A 92 22.60 6.83 22.19
CA ASP A 92 22.34 5.59 22.92
C ASP A 92 22.79 4.36 22.12
N ASN A 93 23.82 3.69 22.62
CA ASN A 93 24.22 2.33 22.26
C ASN A 93 23.04 1.37 22.48
N THR A 94 22.16 1.30 21.48
CA THR A 94 20.93 0.50 21.45
C THR A 94 21.19 -0.93 21.01
N GLU A 95 22.40 -1.46 21.23
CA GLU A 95 22.73 -2.83 20.86
C GLU A 95 21.83 -3.86 21.57
N ASP A 96 21.26 -3.50 22.73
CA ASP A 96 20.33 -4.30 23.51
C ASP A 96 19.38 -3.41 24.35
N ILE A 97 18.08 -3.49 24.09
CA ILE A 97 17.05 -2.73 24.82
C ILE A 97 16.77 -3.44 26.16
N LEU A 98 16.92 -2.72 27.27
CA LEU A 98 16.62 -3.23 28.61
C LEU A 98 15.29 -2.67 29.12
N LEU A 99 14.41 -3.55 29.61
CA LEU A 99 13.12 -3.14 30.15
C LEU A 99 12.91 -3.70 31.54
N LYS A 100 12.33 -2.90 32.43
CA LYS A 100 11.88 -3.31 33.76
C LYS A 100 10.38 -3.60 33.75
N LEU A 101 9.99 -4.76 34.26
CA LEU A 101 8.60 -5.23 34.31
C LEU A 101 8.28 -5.87 35.67
N PRO A 102 7.02 -5.83 36.13
CA PRO A 102 6.56 -6.71 37.20
C PRO A 102 6.75 -8.17 36.79
N ARG A 103 7.21 -9.02 37.71
CA ARG A 103 7.37 -10.46 37.45
C ARG A 103 6.01 -11.11 37.27
N ARG A 104 5.89 -11.92 36.21
CA ARG A 104 4.76 -12.84 35.96
C ARG A 104 5.28 -14.12 35.32
N GLU A 105 4.55 -15.21 35.48
CA GLU A 105 4.90 -16.48 34.83
C GLU A 105 5.13 -16.31 33.33
N GLU A 106 4.23 -15.57 32.67
CA GLU A 106 4.32 -15.30 31.24
C GLU A 106 3.67 -13.96 30.87
N TYR A 107 4.26 -13.31 29.87
CA TYR A 107 3.69 -12.22 29.09
C TYR A 107 3.70 -12.59 27.61
N TYR A 108 2.84 -11.91 26.84
CA TYR A 108 2.85 -11.98 25.39
C TYR A 108 3.12 -10.60 24.79
N LEU A 109 4.23 -10.45 24.08
CA LEU A 109 4.75 -9.17 23.61
C LEU A 109 4.35 -8.90 22.16
N LEU A 110 3.66 -7.78 21.94
CA LEU A 110 3.57 -7.11 20.65
C LEU A 110 4.50 -5.90 20.66
N CYS A 111 5.46 -5.86 19.75
CA CYS A 111 6.29 -4.70 19.50
C CYS A 111 5.81 -4.00 18.22
N ILE A 112 5.69 -2.68 18.31
CA ILE A 112 5.28 -1.82 17.22
C ILE A 112 6.35 -0.75 17.09
N ALA A 113 6.97 -0.65 15.91
CA ALA A 113 7.83 0.47 15.59
C ALA A 113 7.03 1.57 14.90
N ASN A 114 7.34 2.82 15.23
CA ASN A 114 6.81 4.00 14.55
C ASN A 114 5.28 4.02 14.52
N ALA A 115 4.63 3.70 15.65
CA ALA A 115 3.17 3.63 15.71
C ALA A 115 2.51 4.93 15.23
N SER A 116 1.46 4.79 14.42
CA SER A 116 0.68 5.95 13.95
C SER A 116 -0.05 6.64 15.10
N ALA A 117 -0.43 7.90 14.90
CA ALA A 117 -1.20 8.65 15.89
C ALA A 117 -2.54 7.97 16.23
N GLU A 118 -3.22 7.39 15.25
CA GLU A 118 -4.46 6.65 15.44
C GLU A 118 -4.26 5.38 16.27
N LEU A 119 -3.16 4.66 16.01
CA LEU A 119 -2.82 3.47 16.80
C LEU A 119 -2.46 3.86 18.24
N LYS A 120 -1.71 4.94 18.44
CA LYS A 120 -1.35 5.43 19.79
C LYS A 120 -2.57 5.72 20.67
N GLN A 121 -3.68 6.18 20.07
CA GLN A 121 -4.94 6.39 20.81
C GLN A 121 -5.56 5.09 21.33
N LEU A 122 -5.29 3.96 20.67
CA LEU A 122 -5.81 2.63 21.02
C LEU A 122 -4.92 1.89 22.02
N ILE A 123 -3.69 2.34 22.26
CA ILE A 123 -2.77 1.74 23.22
C ILE A 123 -3.16 2.16 24.64
N GLN A 124 -3.97 1.35 25.31
CA GLN A 124 -4.44 1.59 26.67
C GLN A 124 -4.50 0.27 27.45
N LYS A 125 -4.03 0.26 28.70
CA LYS A 125 -4.12 -0.91 29.58
C LYS A 125 -5.58 -1.39 29.69
N GLY A 126 -5.78 -2.70 29.68
CA GLY A 126 -7.10 -3.34 29.69
C GLY A 126 -7.71 -3.59 28.30
N ASN A 127 -7.20 -2.95 27.23
CA ASN A 127 -7.65 -3.25 25.87
C ASN A 127 -7.28 -4.69 25.47
N LYS A 128 -8.17 -5.34 24.72
CA LYS A 128 -8.00 -6.70 24.23
C LYS A 128 -6.98 -6.78 23.10
N ALA A 129 -6.25 -7.90 23.01
CA ALA A 129 -5.32 -8.18 21.93
C ALA A 129 -5.98 -8.16 20.54
N GLU A 130 -7.26 -8.54 20.43
CA GLU A 130 -8.05 -8.50 19.19
C GLU A 130 -7.96 -7.17 18.45
N VAL A 131 -7.95 -6.05 19.21
CA VAL A 131 -7.84 -4.70 18.66
C VAL A 131 -6.59 -4.56 17.80
N PHE A 132 -5.50 -5.24 18.15
CA PHE A 132 -4.22 -5.11 17.46
C PHE A 132 -3.96 -6.24 16.44
N LEU A 133 -4.47 -7.43 16.71
CA LEU A 133 -4.15 -8.64 15.94
C LEU A 133 -5.12 -8.91 14.79
N ASN A 134 -6.40 -8.60 14.96
CA ASN A 134 -7.46 -9.05 14.02
C ASN A 134 -8.25 -7.92 13.37
N LYS A 135 -8.25 -6.73 13.96
CA LYS A 135 -9.01 -5.62 13.41
C LYS A 135 -8.43 -5.17 12.07
N GLU A 136 -9.31 -4.93 11.11
CA GLU A 136 -8.93 -4.32 9.85
C GLU A 136 -8.72 -2.81 10.01
N PHE A 137 -7.63 -2.32 9.45
CA PHE A 137 -7.29 -0.92 9.50
C PHE A 137 -7.34 -0.32 8.12
N VAL A 138 -8.31 0.57 7.92
CA VAL A 138 -8.39 1.39 6.71
C VAL A 138 -7.26 2.40 6.76
N LEU A 139 -6.16 2.07 6.10
CA LEU A 139 -5.20 3.06 5.70
C LEU A 139 -5.74 3.69 4.43
N ALA A 140 -6.18 4.95 4.52
CA ALA A 140 -6.34 5.74 3.30
C ALA A 140 -5.02 5.63 2.54
N THR A 141 -5.05 5.44 1.22
CA THR A 141 -3.85 5.24 0.38
C THR A 141 -2.80 6.36 0.55
N ARG A 142 -3.18 7.50 1.15
CA ARG A 142 -2.31 8.61 1.56
C ARG A 142 -1.62 8.45 2.94
N ARG A 143 -2.05 7.53 3.79
CA ARG A 143 -1.57 7.31 5.18
C ARG A 143 -0.40 6.35 5.29
N MET A 144 0.60 6.51 4.43
CA MET A 144 1.98 6.30 4.90
C MET A 144 2.65 7.64 5.24
N SER A 145 2.07 8.77 4.83
CA SER A 145 2.41 10.11 5.32
C SER A 145 1.29 10.65 6.23
N THR A 146 1.67 11.41 7.26
CA THR A 146 0.74 12.13 8.16
C THR A 146 0.06 13.32 7.48
N ASN A 147 0.55 13.77 6.32
CA ASN A 147 -0.01 14.90 5.56
C ASN A 147 -0.54 14.46 4.20
N LEU A 148 -1.85 14.63 4.01
CA LEU A 148 -2.58 14.31 2.77
C LEU A 148 -2.06 15.07 1.53
N SER A 149 -1.20 16.08 1.71
CA SER A 149 -0.70 16.98 0.66
C SER A 149 0.76 16.74 0.26
N THR A 150 1.51 15.87 0.93
CA THR A 150 2.94 15.69 0.63
C THR A 150 3.19 14.36 -0.08
N GLU A 151 3.73 14.42 -1.30
CA GLU A 151 4.26 13.24 -2.03
C GLU A 151 5.42 12.56 -1.27
N VAL A 152 5.96 13.24 -0.25
CA VAL A 152 7.09 12.81 0.57
C VAL A 152 6.59 12.24 1.91
N LEU A 153 7.11 11.08 2.27
CA LEU A 153 7.05 10.45 3.58
C LEU A 153 7.96 11.23 4.53
N ASN A 154 7.36 11.86 5.52
CA ASN A 154 8.08 12.44 6.64
C ASN A 154 8.20 11.37 7.73
N GLY A 155 9.18 10.49 7.65
CA GLY A 155 9.31 9.47 8.70
C GLY A 155 9.72 8.09 8.22
N ALA A 156 9.91 7.23 9.21
CA ALA A 156 9.90 5.80 9.04
C ALA A 156 8.47 5.25 8.86
N LEU A 157 8.35 4.06 8.27
CA LEU A 157 7.08 3.33 8.22
C LEU A 157 6.83 2.57 9.52
N MET A 158 5.56 2.37 9.84
CA MET A 158 5.15 1.52 10.94
C MET A 158 5.60 0.08 10.69
N MET A 159 6.10 -0.58 11.73
CA MET A 159 6.46 -2.00 11.69
C MET A 159 5.81 -2.72 12.87
N THR A 160 5.56 -4.00 12.71
CA THR A 160 5.02 -4.86 13.77
C THR A 160 5.79 -6.17 13.79
N ASN A 161 5.61 -6.98 14.83
CA ASN A 161 6.07 -8.37 14.84
C ASN A 161 5.75 -9.07 13.50
N ALA A 162 6.74 -9.80 12.97
CA ALA A 162 6.59 -10.63 11.78
C ALA A 162 5.58 -11.76 12.02
N GLU A 163 5.59 -12.32 13.23
CA GLU A 163 4.80 -13.49 13.64
C GLU A 163 4.14 -13.24 15.00
N GLY A 164 2.86 -12.89 14.99
CA GLY A 164 1.99 -12.89 16.17
C GLY A 164 2.57 -12.19 17.42
N LEU A 165 2.12 -12.65 18.59
CA LEU A 165 2.65 -12.25 19.88
C LEU A 165 3.83 -13.14 20.29
N ILE A 166 4.87 -12.57 20.90
CA ILE A 166 6.07 -13.30 21.33
C ILE A 166 5.97 -13.63 22.83
N PRO A 167 6.10 -14.89 23.25
CA PRO A 167 6.06 -15.25 24.67
C PRO A 167 7.31 -14.76 25.41
N VAL A 168 7.10 -14.16 26.57
CA VAL A 168 8.15 -13.71 27.49
C VAL A 168 7.89 -14.35 28.86
N ASN A 169 8.66 -15.39 29.17
CA ASN A 169 8.57 -16.13 30.42
C ASN A 169 9.82 -15.96 31.31
N GLU A 170 9.85 -16.67 32.43
CA GLU A 170 10.92 -16.60 33.43
C GLU A 170 12.34 -16.81 32.89
N SER A 171 12.52 -17.54 31.79
CA SER A 171 13.84 -17.76 31.21
C SER A 171 14.49 -16.48 30.62
N HIS A 172 13.69 -15.43 30.40
CA HIS A 172 14.17 -14.12 29.93
C HIS A 172 14.42 -13.14 31.09
N TYR A 173 14.08 -13.50 32.32
CA TYR A 173 14.16 -12.59 33.47
C TYR A 173 15.52 -12.64 34.14
N PHE A 174 15.97 -11.47 34.59
CA PHE A 174 17.14 -11.33 35.44
C PHE A 174 16.94 -10.20 36.45
N LYS A 175 17.70 -10.24 37.54
CA LYS A 175 17.43 -9.39 38.72
C LYS A 175 18.07 -8.02 38.63
N ASN A 176 19.28 -7.92 38.08
CA ASN A 176 20.05 -6.67 38.04
C ASN A 176 20.55 -6.39 36.63
N GLU A 177 20.64 -5.11 36.25
CA GLU A 177 21.17 -4.71 34.93
C GLU A 177 22.58 -5.27 34.64
N GLY A 178 23.39 -5.52 35.67
CA GLY A 178 24.71 -6.14 35.55
C GLY A 178 24.70 -7.58 35.01
N ASP A 179 23.56 -8.27 35.07
CA ASP A 179 23.40 -9.65 34.59
C ASP A 179 23.06 -9.73 33.09
N LYS A 180 22.98 -8.58 32.40
CA LYS A 180 22.60 -8.46 30.98
C LYS A 180 23.44 -9.31 30.01
N SER A 181 24.73 -9.51 30.30
CA SER A 181 25.65 -10.20 29.38
C SER A 181 25.37 -11.70 29.29
N THR A 182 24.78 -12.30 30.33
CA THR A 182 24.41 -13.72 30.38
C THR A 182 22.91 -13.94 30.21
N ALA A 183 22.11 -12.87 30.19
CA ALA A 183 20.67 -12.93 30.01
C ALA A 183 20.28 -13.38 28.59
N ARG A 184 19.32 -14.31 28.51
CA ARG A 184 18.66 -14.68 27.27
C ARG A 184 17.80 -13.51 26.77
N ALA A 185 18.05 -13.07 25.54
CA ALA A 185 17.25 -12.02 24.92
C ALA A 185 15.90 -12.56 24.43
N VAL A 186 14.89 -11.68 24.41
CA VAL A 186 13.69 -11.86 23.61
C VAL A 186 13.99 -11.30 22.22
N ASP A 187 14.13 -12.18 21.24
CA ASP A 187 14.38 -11.80 19.85
C ASP A 187 13.08 -11.39 19.16
N ILE A 188 13.09 -10.22 18.52
CA ILE A 188 11.93 -9.66 17.84
C ILE A 188 12.30 -9.33 16.40
N ILE A 189 11.59 -9.94 15.47
CA ILE A 189 11.63 -9.60 14.05
C ILE A 189 10.47 -8.66 13.76
N LEU A 190 10.77 -7.45 13.28
CA LEU A 190 9.78 -6.45 12.91
C LEU A 190 9.68 -6.33 11.39
N GLU A 191 8.48 -6.45 10.83
CA GLU A 191 8.21 -6.24 9.41
C GLU A 191 7.46 -4.91 9.20
N PRO A 192 7.88 -4.06 8.24
CA PRO A 192 7.09 -2.91 7.83
C PRO A 192 5.73 -3.36 7.28
N ILE A 193 4.68 -2.60 7.60
CA ILE A 193 3.30 -2.92 7.24
C ILE A 193 2.96 -2.75 5.74
N ALA A 194 3.94 -2.36 4.93
CA ALA A 194 3.77 -2.07 3.52
C ALA A 194 4.82 -2.82 2.68
N ALA A 195 4.53 -2.93 1.40
CA ALA A 195 5.50 -3.30 0.38
C ALA A 195 5.97 -2.06 -0.39
N ARG A 196 7.05 -2.19 -1.15
CA ARG A 196 7.53 -1.16 -2.08
C ARG A 196 7.50 -1.68 -3.51
N VAL A 197 6.97 -0.91 -4.45
CA VAL A 197 6.96 -1.23 -5.89
C VAL A 197 7.72 -0.17 -6.65
N LEU A 198 8.73 -0.59 -7.42
CA LEU A 198 9.64 0.25 -8.15
C LEU A 198 9.61 -0.11 -9.63
N LEU A 199 9.60 0.90 -10.49
CA LEU A 199 9.87 0.72 -11.91
C LEU A 199 11.35 0.97 -12.18
N ASP A 200 12.01 0.04 -12.86
CA ASP A 200 13.37 0.19 -13.37
C ASP A 200 13.44 1.41 -14.31
N PRO A 201 14.39 2.35 -14.10
CA PRO A 201 14.49 3.56 -14.90
C PRO A 201 14.97 3.33 -16.34
N THR A 202 15.48 2.14 -16.65
CA THR A 202 15.93 1.77 -17.99
C THR A 202 14.76 1.81 -18.98
N LEU A 203 14.88 2.63 -20.03
CA LEU A 203 13.88 2.67 -21.09
C LEU A 203 13.79 1.33 -21.83
N PRO A 204 12.58 0.88 -22.18
CA PRO A 204 12.39 -0.36 -22.91
C PRO A 204 12.89 -0.26 -24.35
N ARG A 205 13.34 -1.38 -24.92
CA ARG A 205 13.66 -1.45 -26.36
C ARG A 205 12.36 -1.41 -27.17
N ILE A 206 12.23 -0.42 -28.04
CA ILE A 206 11.19 -0.40 -29.09
C ILE A 206 11.61 -1.37 -30.20
N THR A 207 10.74 -2.33 -30.52
CA THR A 207 11.03 -3.39 -31.51
C THR A 207 10.29 -3.22 -32.83
N ASN A 208 9.18 -2.48 -32.81
CA ASN A 208 8.39 -2.17 -34.00
C ASN A 208 8.77 -0.76 -34.50
N SER A 209 9.19 -0.67 -35.76
CA SER A 209 9.67 0.58 -36.37
C SER A 209 8.58 1.64 -36.54
N SER A 210 7.30 1.26 -36.48
CA SER A 210 6.17 2.19 -36.53
C SER A 210 5.98 2.99 -35.23
N LEU A 211 6.70 2.65 -34.16
CA LEU A 211 6.61 3.29 -32.86
C LEU A 211 7.85 4.16 -32.62
N ARG A 212 7.65 5.32 -32.02
CA ARG A 212 8.73 6.20 -31.57
C ARG A 212 8.47 6.66 -30.14
N MET A 213 9.45 6.46 -29.27
CA MET A 213 9.47 7.05 -27.93
C MET A 213 9.81 8.54 -28.06
N LYS A 214 9.13 9.41 -27.31
CA LYS A 214 9.50 10.84 -27.27
C LYS A 214 10.92 11.04 -26.75
N ASP A 215 11.58 12.10 -27.21
CA ASP A 215 12.89 12.49 -26.67
C ASP A 215 12.77 12.84 -25.19
N LYS A 216 13.80 12.48 -24.40
CA LYS A 216 13.80 12.65 -22.93
C LYS A 216 12.57 12.04 -22.25
N ALA A 217 12.06 10.93 -22.81
CA ALA A 217 10.89 10.24 -22.27
C ALA A 217 11.05 9.91 -20.79
N LYS A 218 10.04 10.28 -20.02
CA LYS A 218 9.89 9.88 -18.63
C LYS A 218 8.71 8.93 -18.53
N ALA A 219 8.95 7.76 -17.95
CA ALA A 219 7.88 6.84 -17.65
C ALA A 219 7.11 7.34 -16.44
N ARG A 220 5.83 6.98 -16.37
CA ARG A 220 5.05 7.10 -15.13
C ARG A 220 4.44 5.76 -14.80
N TYR A 221 4.32 5.44 -13.53
CA TYR A 221 3.58 4.26 -13.12
C TYR A 221 2.73 4.49 -11.89
N ILE A 222 1.72 3.65 -11.74
CA ILE A 222 0.86 3.58 -10.57
C ILE A 222 0.48 2.14 -10.31
N VAL A 223 0.34 1.76 -9.04
CA VAL A 223 -0.19 0.46 -8.64
C VAL A 223 -1.67 0.58 -8.31
N THR A 224 -2.49 -0.33 -8.83
CA THR A 224 -3.96 -0.32 -8.74
C THR A 224 -4.49 -1.70 -8.37
N GLY A 225 -5.75 -1.79 -7.94
CA GLY A 225 -6.34 -3.04 -7.45
C GLY A 225 -5.80 -3.46 -6.09
N VAL A 226 -5.35 -2.51 -5.27
CA VAL A 226 -4.76 -2.75 -3.95
C VAL A 226 -5.82 -2.83 -2.85
N SER A 227 -5.51 -3.50 -1.74
CA SER A 227 -6.40 -3.59 -0.58
C SER A 227 -6.77 -2.21 -0.02
N LYS A 228 -8.02 -2.05 0.44
CA LYS A 228 -8.48 -0.84 1.15
C LYS A 228 -7.97 -0.78 2.59
N SER A 229 -7.84 -1.92 3.25
CA SER A 229 -7.37 -2.09 4.62
C SER A 229 -6.17 -3.03 4.70
N ILE A 230 -5.52 -3.07 5.86
CA ILE A 230 -4.53 -4.10 6.23
C ILE A 230 -4.84 -4.65 7.62
N TYR A 231 -4.24 -5.78 7.97
CA TYR A 231 -4.01 -6.15 9.37
C TYR A 231 -2.68 -5.55 9.82
N TRP A 232 -2.61 -5.04 11.06
CA TRP A 232 -1.35 -4.49 11.59
C TRP A 232 -0.31 -5.57 11.74
N VAL A 233 -0.63 -6.63 12.49
CA VAL A 233 0.17 -7.84 12.53
C VAL A 233 -0.16 -8.68 11.30
N ARG A 234 0.88 -9.21 10.66
CA ARG A 234 0.75 -10.07 9.49
C ARG A 234 -0.08 -11.30 9.85
N LYS A 235 -1.07 -11.63 9.01
CA LYS A 235 -1.78 -12.90 9.08
C LYS A 235 -1.18 -13.86 8.07
N THR A 236 -0.82 -15.04 8.53
CA THR A 236 -0.46 -16.18 7.67
C THR A 236 -1.49 -17.27 7.86
N LYS A 237 -1.43 -18.31 7.03
CA LYS A 237 -2.29 -19.48 7.21
C LYS A 237 -2.00 -20.09 8.58
N THR A 238 -2.99 -20.10 9.47
CA THR A 238 -2.86 -20.77 10.77
C THR A 238 -2.85 -22.28 10.58
N THR A 239 -1.93 -22.95 11.27
CA THR A 239 -1.85 -24.41 11.41
C THR A 239 -3.05 -24.93 12.20
N THR A 240 -4.21 -25.02 11.56
CA THR A 240 -5.41 -25.64 12.15
C THR A 240 -5.42 -27.16 12.01
N SER A 241 -4.39 -27.77 11.43
CA SER A 241 -4.18 -29.21 11.41
C SER A 241 -2.70 -29.53 11.46
N SER A 242 -2.36 -30.70 11.98
CA SER A 242 -1.01 -31.26 12.21
C SER A 242 -0.12 -31.40 10.95
N SER A 243 -0.46 -30.75 9.84
CA SER A 243 0.38 -30.64 8.66
C SER A 243 1.29 -29.42 8.76
N LEU A 244 2.60 -29.64 8.60
CA LEU A 244 3.56 -28.58 8.36
C LEU A 244 3.10 -27.73 7.16
N LEU A 245 3.14 -26.40 7.30
CA LEU A 245 2.88 -25.50 6.19
C LEU A 245 3.95 -25.70 5.12
N SER A 246 3.59 -25.52 3.87
CA SER A 246 4.62 -25.39 2.83
C SER A 246 5.37 -24.06 3.01
N PRO A 247 6.66 -23.97 2.63
CA PRO A 247 7.41 -22.71 2.71
C PRO A 247 6.73 -21.52 2.01
N LEU A 248 5.95 -21.79 0.96
CA LEU A 248 5.18 -20.75 0.26
C LEU A 248 4.01 -20.21 1.10
N GLU A 249 3.36 -21.06 1.90
CA GLU A 249 2.25 -20.67 2.79
C GLU A 249 2.74 -19.87 4.01
N GLU A 250 4.00 -20.07 4.42
CA GLU A 250 4.66 -19.23 5.43
C GLU A 250 5.00 -17.85 4.84
N GLU A 251 5.48 -17.82 3.59
CA GLU A 251 5.91 -16.60 2.89
C GLU A 251 4.74 -15.75 2.35
N TYR A 252 3.55 -16.32 2.13
CA TYR A 252 2.38 -15.61 1.58
C TYR A 252 1.35 -15.21 2.65
N ALA A 253 1.17 -13.91 2.85
CA ALA A 253 0.25 -13.34 3.85
C ALA A 253 -1.21 -13.30 3.40
N TYR A 254 -2.14 -13.21 4.36
CA TYR A 254 -3.58 -13.15 4.12
C TYR A 254 -4.07 -11.73 4.41
N SER A 255 -4.28 -10.96 3.34
CA SER A 255 -4.81 -9.60 3.43
C SER A 255 -6.31 -9.58 3.78
N PRO A 256 -6.85 -8.46 4.26
CA PRO A 256 -8.30 -8.32 4.48
C PRO A 256 -9.15 -8.74 3.28
N GLY A 257 -10.18 -9.53 3.57
CA GLY A 257 -11.07 -10.13 2.57
C GLY A 257 -10.56 -11.40 1.90
N TYR A 258 -9.33 -11.86 2.16
CA TYR A 258 -8.77 -13.07 1.53
C TYR A 258 -9.71 -14.28 1.67
N GLU A 259 -10.14 -14.60 2.90
CA GLU A 259 -10.99 -15.76 3.18
C GLU A 259 -12.40 -15.62 2.61
N GLU A 260 -12.99 -14.42 2.73
CA GLU A 260 -14.31 -14.13 2.12
C GLU A 260 -14.28 -14.29 0.60
N ILE A 261 -13.21 -13.83 -0.05
CA ILE A 261 -13.01 -14.00 -1.49
C ILE A 261 -12.81 -15.49 -1.81
N ALA A 262 -11.97 -16.21 -1.08
CA ALA A 262 -11.71 -17.63 -1.31
C ALA A 262 -12.97 -18.51 -1.24
N GLN A 263 -13.93 -18.12 -0.39
CA GLN A 263 -15.21 -18.82 -0.22
C GLN A 263 -16.32 -18.32 -1.17
N SER A 264 -16.07 -17.23 -1.89
CA SER A 264 -17.08 -16.60 -2.74
C SER A 264 -17.23 -17.31 -4.08
N THR A 265 -18.43 -17.22 -4.65
CA THR A 265 -18.70 -17.70 -6.02
C THR A 265 -19.69 -16.76 -6.70
N GLY A 266 -19.48 -16.50 -7.98
CA GLY A 266 -20.43 -15.76 -8.81
C GLY A 266 -20.27 -14.24 -8.78
N LYS A 267 -20.74 -13.60 -9.86
CA LYS A 267 -20.45 -12.20 -10.18
C LYS A 267 -20.94 -11.20 -9.12
N ASP A 268 -22.15 -11.38 -8.59
CA ASP A 268 -22.73 -10.42 -7.64
C ASP A 268 -21.94 -10.38 -6.32
N SER A 269 -21.52 -11.56 -5.84
CA SER A 269 -20.65 -11.67 -4.67
C SER A 269 -19.30 -10.99 -4.93
N TYR A 270 -18.70 -11.23 -6.11
CA TYR A 270 -17.43 -10.59 -6.46
C TYR A 270 -17.55 -9.07 -6.50
N THR A 271 -18.57 -8.51 -7.15
CA THR A 271 -18.77 -7.05 -7.19
C THR A 271 -18.84 -6.44 -5.80
N MET A 272 -19.61 -7.04 -4.89
CA MET A 272 -19.69 -6.58 -3.49
C MET A 272 -18.33 -6.66 -2.79
N LEU A 273 -17.59 -7.76 -2.94
CA LEU A 273 -16.29 -7.96 -2.30
C LEU A 273 -15.20 -7.04 -2.88
N ILE A 274 -15.22 -6.79 -4.18
CA ILE A 274 -14.33 -5.82 -4.85
C ILE A 274 -14.60 -4.42 -4.29
N GLU A 275 -15.86 -4.04 -4.16
CA GLU A 275 -16.23 -2.75 -3.59
C GLU A 275 -15.87 -2.63 -2.11
N LYS A 276 -15.94 -3.71 -1.35
CA LYS A 276 -15.55 -3.74 0.06
C LYS A 276 -14.03 -3.68 0.23
N TYR A 277 -13.26 -4.42 -0.57
CA TYR A 277 -11.86 -4.71 -0.29
C TYR A 277 -10.84 -4.10 -1.23
N ARG A 278 -11.20 -3.68 -2.45
CA ARG A 278 -10.22 -3.25 -3.47
C ARG A 278 -10.37 -1.79 -3.87
N ALA A 279 -9.24 -1.11 -4.01
CA ALA A 279 -9.13 0.28 -4.47
C ALA A 279 -8.49 0.33 -5.86
N PHE A 280 -9.11 1.07 -6.77
CA PHE A 280 -8.66 1.21 -8.15
C PHE A 280 -8.40 2.66 -8.53
N TYR A 281 -7.35 2.86 -9.32
CA TYR A 281 -7.10 4.04 -10.11
C TYR A 281 -7.44 3.73 -11.57
N SER A 282 -8.59 4.23 -12.03
CA SER A 282 -9.09 3.99 -13.40
C SER A 282 -9.02 5.24 -14.30
N SER A 283 -8.72 6.40 -13.73
CA SER A 283 -8.60 7.64 -14.50
C SER A 283 -7.15 7.85 -14.98
N PRO A 284 -6.93 8.17 -16.26
CA PRO A 284 -5.62 8.59 -16.75
C PRO A 284 -5.03 9.80 -16.02
N LYS A 285 -5.86 10.69 -15.44
CA LYS A 285 -5.36 11.80 -14.60
C LYS A 285 -4.72 11.30 -13.29
N SER A 286 -5.16 10.13 -12.78
CA SER A 286 -4.61 9.53 -11.57
C SER A 286 -3.12 9.20 -11.68
N ILE A 287 -2.59 8.92 -12.88
CA ILE A 287 -1.14 8.68 -13.04
C ILE A 287 -0.30 9.96 -12.87
N PHE A 288 -0.92 11.14 -13.01
CA PHE A 288 -0.28 12.42 -12.73
C PHE A 288 -0.43 12.82 -11.26
N GLU A 289 -1.58 12.50 -10.65
CA GLU A 289 -1.90 12.88 -9.26
C GLU A 289 -1.28 11.93 -8.22
N TYR A 290 -1.20 10.64 -8.53
CA TYR A 290 -0.82 9.59 -7.58
C TYR A 290 0.27 8.65 -8.11
N GLY A 291 0.68 8.82 -9.37
CA GLY A 291 1.71 8.02 -9.99
C GLY A 291 3.12 8.52 -9.67
N VAL A 292 4.11 7.68 -9.96
CA VAL A 292 5.51 7.99 -9.81
C VAL A 292 6.10 8.25 -11.18
N GLU A 293 6.67 9.45 -11.37
CA GLU A 293 7.51 9.74 -12.54
C GLU A 293 8.92 9.18 -12.33
N VAL A 294 9.42 8.50 -13.37
CA VAL A 294 10.74 7.87 -13.40
C VAL A 294 11.58 8.54 -14.47
N ASP A 295 12.71 9.11 -14.05
CA ASP A 295 13.67 9.75 -14.93
C ASP A 295 14.83 8.77 -15.24
N PRO A 296 15.03 8.37 -16.50
CA PRO A 296 16.12 7.47 -16.88
C PRO A 296 17.52 8.03 -16.61
N ASN A 297 17.65 9.35 -16.43
CA ASN A 297 18.94 10.02 -16.21
C ASN A 297 19.30 10.20 -14.73
N ILE A 298 18.39 9.85 -13.81
CA ILE A 298 18.62 9.99 -12.36
C ILE A 298 18.78 8.59 -11.76
N PRO A 299 20.01 8.18 -11.38
CA PRO A 299 20.28 6.83 -10.90
C PRO A 299 19.70 6.52 -9.50
N THR A 300 19.29 7.54 -8.73
CA THR A 300 18.80 7.37 -7.36
C THR A 300 17.27 7.39 -7.28
N LYS A 301 16.70 6.29 -6.75
CA LYS A 301 15.29 6.21 -6.37
C LYS A 301 15.12 7.02 -5.09
N ASN A 302 14.41 8.15 -5.14
CA ASN A 302 14.01 8.85 -3.91
C ASN A 302 12.97 7.98 -3.17
N LEU A 303 13.45 7.18 -2.21
CA LEU A 303 12.65 6.23 -1.44
C LEU A 303 11.66 6.90 -0.49
N GLU A 304 11.76 8.21 -0.26
CA GLU A 304 10.83 8.94 0.58
C GLU A 304 9.51 9.23 -0.15
N LYS A 305 9.36 8.89 -1.44
CA LYS A 305 8.08 9.08 -2.13
C LYS A 305 7.02 8.09 -1.61
N SER A 306 5.93 8.60 -1.07
CA SER A 306 4.84 7.79 -0.50
C SER A 306 4.16 6.88 -1.54
N ALA A 307 4.10 7.34 -2.79
CA ALA A 307 3.52 6.60 -3.91
C ALA A 307 4.31 5.32 -4.30
N LEU A 308 5.51 5.10 -3.76
CA LEU A 308 6.27 3.87 -3.97
C LEU A 308 5.72 2.70 -3.17
N TYR A 309 4.94 2.97 -2.11
CA TYR A 309 4.57 1.97 -1.14
C TYR A 309 3.12 1.52 -1.32
N CYS A 310 2.89 0.23 -1.13
CA CYS A 310 1.61 -0.42 -1.37
C CYS A 310 1.17 -1.22 -0.15
N LYS A 311 -0.14 -1.27 0.07
CA LYS A 311 -0.74 -2.15 1.07
C LYS A 311 -0.61 -3.61 0.63
N GLU A 312 -0.42 -4.48 1.61
CA GLU A 312 -0.52 -5.92 1.41
C GLU A 312 -1.84 -6.28 0.74
N THR A 313 -1.75 -6.94 -0.41
CA THR A 313 -2.86 -7.29 -1.27
C THR A 313 -2.62 -8.69 -1.80
N THR A 314 -3.26 -9.66 -1.16
CA THR A 314 -3.16 -11.07 -1.52
C THR A 314 -4.53 -11.62 -1.85
N VAL A 315 -4.53 -12.73 -2.58
CA VAL A 315 -5.73 -13.29 -3.18
C VAL A 315 -5.55 -14.78 -3.37
N ASP A 316 -6.65 -15.50 -3.17
CA ASP A 316 -6.70 -16.93 -3.36
C ASP A 316 -6.46 -17.33 -4.84
N PRO A 317 -5.72 -18.42 -5.11
CA PRO A 317 -5.38 -18.85 -6.47
C PRO A 317 -6.57 -19.14 -7.40
N LEU A 318 -7.76 -19.47 -6.86
CA LEU A 318 -8.96 -19.67 -7.67
C LEU A 318 -9.60 -18.34 -8.11
N HIS A 319 -9.13 -17.22 -7.56
CA HIS A 319 -9.66 -15.87 -7.76
C HIS A 319 -8.66 -14.94 -8.43
N PHE A 320 -7.72 -15.49 -9.21
CA PHE A 320 -6.81 -14.72 -10.06
C PHE A 320 -7.54 -14.12 -11.27
N ILE A 321 -8.35 -13.10 -10.99
CA ILE A 321 -9.04 -12.24 -11.94
C ILE A 321 -8.55 -10.80 -11.80
N PRO A 322 -8.56 -9.97 -12.86
CA PRO A 322 -8.03 -8.62 -12.81
C PRO A 322 -8.65 -7.72 -11.74
N SER A 323 -9.92 -7.94 -11.39
CA SER A 323 -10.59 -7.20 -10.32
C SER A 323 -10.19 -7.55 -8.89
N PHE A 324 -9.48 -8.65 -8.65
CA PHE A 324 -9.02 -9.01 -7.29
C PHE A 324 -7.52 -8.90 -7.09
N ILE A 325 -6.73 -8.97 -8.16
CA ILE A 325 -5.28 -8.96 -8.06
C ILE A 325 -4.69 -7.54 -8.27
N PRO A 326 -3.58 -7.21 -7.61
CA PRO A 326 -2.92 -5.93 -7.82
C PRO A 326 -2.20 -5.88 -9.17
N HIS A 327 -2.22 -4.72 -9.81
CA HIS A 327 -1.55 -4.48 -11.09
C HIS A 327 -0.67 -3.25 -11.03
N ILE A 328 0.43 -3.27 -11.78
CA ILE A 328 1.14 -2.06 -12.15
C ILE A 328 0.62 -1.57 -13.50
N VAL A 329 0.31 -0.27 -13.57
CA VAL A 329 0.01 0.45 -14.80
C VAL A 329 1.20 1.34 -15.11
N VAL A 330 1.86 1.11 -16.24
CA VAL A 330 3.00 1.91 -16.71
C VAL A 330 2.59 2.68 -17.96
N ALA A 331 2.91 3.97 -18.00
CA ALA A 331 2.69 4.82 -19.14
C ALA A 331 4.02 5.31 -19.73
N TYR A 332 4.18 5.14 -21.04
CA TYR A 332 5.30 5.70 -21.81
C TYR A 332 4.79 6.70 -22.85
N PRO A 333 5.50 7.82 -23.06
CA PRO A 333 5.18 8.77 -24.12
C PRO A 333 5.66 8.23 -25.48
N ILE A 334 4.77 7.55 -26.21
CA ILE A 334 5.03 6.90 -27.50
C ILE A 334 4.07 7.45 -28.56
N HIS A 335 4.57 7.67 -29.77
CA HIS A 335 3.77 8.12 -30.91
C HIS A 335 4.14 7.34 -32.19
N PRO A 336 3.29 7.40 -33.24
CA PRO A 336 3.61 6.89 -34.55
C PRO A 336 4.86 7.53 -35.13
N SER A 337 5.75 6.72 -35.70
CA SER A 337 7.06 7.16 -36.22
C SER A 337 6.97 8.17 -37.37
N ASP A 338 5.86 8.13 -38.11
CA ASP A 338 5.52 9.01 -39.23
C ASP A 338 4.92 10.36 -38.78
N LEU A 339 4.57 10.49 -37.49
CA LEU A 339 4.10 11.76 -36.93
C LEU A 339 5.21 12.52 -36.21
N THR A 340 5.23 13.84 -36.42
CA THR A 340 5.95 14.77 -35.55
C THR A 340 5.00 15.32 -34.50
N VAL A 341 5.17 14.93 -33.24
CA VAL A 341 4.28 15.33 -32.14
C VAL A 341 5.03 16.26 -31.20
N ALA A 342 4.46 17.44 -30.94
CA ALA A 342 5.04 18.39 -30.00
C ALA A 342 5.14 17.81 -28.57
N PRO A 343 6.09 18.29 -27.73
CA PRO A 343 6.40 17.68 -26.43
C PRO A 343 5.19 17.43 -25.52
N ASP A 344 4.27 18.39 -25.39
CA ASP A 344 3.09 18.29 -24.53
C ASP A 344 1.81 17.86 -25.25
N LYS A 345 1.91 17.52 -26.53
CA LYS A 345 0.76 17.15 -27.37
C LYS A 345 0.58 15.64 -27.49
N GLY A 346 -0.65 15.24 -27.74
CA GLY A 346 -1.04 13.89 -28.07
C GLY A 346 -1.16 13.65 -29.57
N TRP A 347 -1.78 12.52 -29.90
CA TRP A 347 -2.09 12.11 -31.27
C TRP A 347 -3.37 11.28 -31.28
N ILE A 348 -3.97 11.18 -32.46
CA ILE A 348 -5.21 10.46 -32.71
C ILE A 348 -4.92 9.18 -33.49
N ALA A 349 -5.59 8.09 -33.15
CA ALA A 349 -5.65 6.87 -33.95
C ALA A 349 -7.09 6.62 -34.43
N PHE A 350 -7.25 6.27 -35.70
CA PHE A 350 -8.50 5.81 -36.27
C PHE A 350 -8.24 4.76 -37.35
N LYS A 351 -8.72 3.53 -37.16
CA LYS A 351 -8.56 2.41 -38.12
C LYS A 351 -7.14 2.26 -38.69
N GLY A 352 -6.12 2.40 -37.85
CA GLY A 352 -4.70 2.29 -38.24
C GLY A 352 -4.11 3.50 -38.95
N LYS A 353 -4.85 4.61 -39.03
CA LYS A 353 -4.37 5.94 -39.47
C LYS A 353 -4.19 6.86 -38.29
N PHE A 354 -3.29 7.82 -38.43
CA PHE A 354 -2.87 8.69 -37.34
C PHE A 354 -2.95 10.16 -37.72
N LEU A 355 -3.19 11.00 -36.72
CA LEU A 355 -3.24 12.46 -36.88
C LEU A 355 -2.63 13.13 -35.66
N THR A 356 -2.04 14.31 -35.85
CA THR A 356 -1.61 15.12 -34.71
C THR A 356 -2.84 15.64 -33.94
N GLU A 357 -2.67 15.95 -32.66
CA GLU A 357 -3.72 16.62 -31.87
C GLU A 357 -4.17 17.95 -32.51
N GLU A 358 -3.23 18.67 -33.11
CA GLU A 358 -3.47 19.97 -33.75
C GLU A 358 -4.33 19.83 -35.00
N ASP A 359 -3.95 18.95 -35.93
CA ASP A 359 -4.72 18.72 -37.16
C ASP A 359 -6.13 18.20 -36.85
N PHE A 360 -6.25 17.36 -35.81
CA PHE A 360 -7.56 16.90 -35.34
C PHE A 360 -8.42 18.06 -34.83
N THR A 361 -7.85 18.93 -33.99
CA THR A 361 -8.56 20.08 -33.42
C THR A 361 -8.96 21.08 -34.51
N ASN A 362 -8.08 21.31 -35.50
CA ASN A 362 -8.34 22.14 -36.67
C ASN A 362 -9.47 21.56 -37.51
N TYR A 363 -9.48 20.25 -37.75
CA TYR A 363 -10.54 19.57 -38.48
C TYR A 363 -11.88 19.63 -37.75
N VAL A 364 -11.92 19.33 -36.45
CA VAL A 364 -13.14 19.44 -35.62
C VAL A 364 -13.71 20.86 -35.68
N THR A 365 -12.86 21.87 -35.52
CA THR A 365 -13.26 23.29 -35.55
C THR A 365 -13.83 23.66 -36.92
N SER A 366 -13.16 23.28 -38.00
CA SER A 366 -13.60 23.54 -39.37
C SER A 366 -14.94 22.87 -39.67
N LEU A 367 -15.14 21.62 -39.21
CA LEU A 367 -16.36 20.85 -39.41
C LEU A 367 -17.56 21.42 -38.65
N LYS A 368 -17.34 22.19 -37.57
CA LYS A 368 -18.41 22.95 -36.90
C LYS A 368 -18.93 24.09 -37.77
N SER A 369 -18.05 24.75 -38.52
CA SER A 369 -18.40 25.86 -39.41
C SER A 369 -18.89 25.40 -40.78
N ASN A 370 -18.37 24.29 -41.30
CA ASN A 370 -18.71 23.77 -42.62
C ASN A 370 -18.83 22.22 -42.59
N PRO A 371 -20.04 21.65 -42.74
CA PRO A 371 -20.23 20.20 -42.79
C PRO A 371 -19.47 19.49 -43.92
N ASN A 372 -19.04 20.23 -44.96
CA ASN A 372 -18.31 19.73 -46.11
C ASN A 372 -16.79 19.98 -46.02
N THR A 373 -16.24 20.19 -44.82
CA THR A 373 -14.78 20.33 -44.62
C THR A 373 -14.05 19.12 -45.21
N PRO A 374 -13.02 19.32 -46.07
CA PRO A 374 -12.21 18.23 -46.61
C PRO A 374 -11.58 17.38 -45.49
N LEU A 375 -11.50 16.07 -45.73
CA LEU A 375 -10.85 15.14 -44.81
C LEU A 375 -9.37 15.49 -44.66
N PRO A 376 -8.78 15.33 -43.46
CA PRO A 376 -7.33 15.35 -43.29
C PRO A 376 -6.68 14.28 -44.18
N GLU A 377 -5.46 14.56 -44.64
CA GLU A 377 -4.73 13.66 -45.53
C GLU A 377 -4.60 12.25 -44.95
N GLY A 378 -4.85 11.24 -45.78
CA GLY A 378 -4.71 9.83 -45.39
C GLY A 378 -5.83 9.27 -44.49
N MET A 379 -6.78 10.10 -44.03
CA MET A 379 -7.91 9.64 -43.24
C MET A 379 -9.02 9.04 -44.13
N PRO A 380 -9.63 7.91 -43.71
CA PRO A 380 -10.73 7.28 -44.46
C PRO A 380 -12.04 8.07 -44.28
N ALA A 381 -12.99 7.88 -45.20
CA ALA A 381 -14.23 8.68 -45.25
C ALA A 381 -15.07 8.59 -43.97
N GLU A 382 -15.08 7.43 -43.31
CA GLU A 382 -15.84 7.22 -42.07
C GLU A 382 -15.33 8.08 -40.90
N PHE A 383 -14.09 8.58 -41.00
CA PHE A 383 -13.54 9.49 -39.99
C PHE A 383 -14.40 10.76 -39.85
N ALA A 384 -14.84 11.35 -40.96
CA ALA A 384 -15.73 12.52 -40.94
C ALA A 384 -17.03 12.22 -40.19
N THR A 385 -17.62 11.04 -40.45
CA THR A 385 -18.85 10.60 -39.79
C THR A 385 -18.66 10.41 -38.28
N SER A 386 -17.56 9.76 -37.86
CA SER A 386 -17.23 9.59 -36.44
C SER A 386 -17.01 10.94 -35.76
N VAL A 387 -16.22 11.85 -36.38
CA VAL A 387 -15.98 13.19 -35.83
C VAL A 387 -17.28 13.99 -35.71
N GLN A 388 -18.15 13.95 -36.71
CA GLN A 388 -19.43 14.65 -36.69
C GLN A 388 -20.30 14.27 -35.48
N LYS A 389 -20.28 13.00 -35.06
CA LYS A 389 -21.02 12.53 -33.89
C LYS A 389 -20.44 13.00 -32.56
N ILE A 390 -19.13 13.24 -32.49
CA ILE A 390 -18.42 13.51 -31.24
C ILE A 390 -17.91 14.96 -31.10
N LYS A 391 -18.04 15.79 -32.13
CA LYS A 391 -17.45 17.16 -32.18
C LYS A 391 -17.89 18.10 -31.05
N GLU A 392 -19.06 17.86 -30.46
CA GLU A 392 -19.56 18.61 -29.29
C GLU A 392 -19.32 17.90 -27.96
N HIS A 393 -18.76 16.69 -27.98
CA HIS A 393 -18.44 15.96 -26.75
C HIS A 393 -17.37 16.73 -25.97
N GLU A 394 -17.58 16.90 -24.66
CA GLU A 394 -16.74 17.72 -23.79
C GLU A 394 -15.23 17.39 -23.92
N ARG A 395 -14.89 16.09 -23.92
CA ARG A 395 -13.50 15.61 -24.07
C ARG A 395 -12.85 15.99 -25.41
N VAL A 396 -13.64 16.08 -26.48
CA VAL A 396 -13.17 16.47 -27.82
C VAL A 396 -12.97 17.99 -27.88
N VAL A 397 -13.82 18.76 -27.20
CA VAL A 397 -13.69 20.22 -27.13
C VAL A 397 -12.51 20.65 -26.26
N LYS A 398 -12.29 19.96 -25.12
CA LYS A 398 -11.25 20.34 -24.15
C LYS A 398 -9.87 19.78 -24.47
N MET A 399 -9.79 18.59 -25.08
CA MET A 399 -8.54 17.87 -25.35
C MET A 399 -7.60 17.73 -24.13
N ASP A 400 -8.17 17.73 -22.91
CA ASP A 400 -7.43 17.76 -21.64
C ASP A 400 -7.26 16.37 -20.99
N GLN A 401 -7.75 15.33 -21.65
CA GLN A 401 -7.73 13.93 -21.20
C GLN A 401 -7.97 12.98 -22.39
N PRO A 402 -7.50 11.73 -22.32
CA PRO A 402 -7.70 10.78 -23.41
C PRO A 402 -9.17 10.34 -23.52
N PHE A 403 -9.55 9.88 -24.72
CA PHE A 403 -10.87 9.32 -24.97
C PHE A 403 -10.84 8.30 -26.10
N SER A 404 -11.82 7.39 -26.08
CA SER A 404 -12.10 6.44 -27.14
C SER A 404 -13.58 6.57 -27.48
N LEU A 405 -13.89 7.28 -28.58
CA LEU A 405 -15.27 7.60 -28.98
C LEU A 405 -15.42 7.34 -30.47
N GLU A 406 -16.46 6.59 -30.88
CA GLU A 406 -16.73 6.29 -32.31
C GLU A 406 -15.51 5.73 -33.08
N GLY A 407 -14.66 4.94 -32.40
CA GLY A 407 -13.43 4.37 -32.96
C GLY A 407 -12.24 5.34 -33.04
N ILE A 408 -12.40 6.58 -32.59
CA ILE A 408 -11.34 7.60 -32.51
C ILE A 408 -10.70 7.49 -31.13
N HIS A 409 -9.40 7.22 -31.11
CA HIS A 409 -8.61 7.09 -29.89
C HIS A 409 -7.65 8.26 -29.76
N PHE A 410 -7.81 9.06 -28.70
CA PHE A 410 -6.89 10.14 -28.37
C PHE A 410 -5.88 9.69 -27.32
N TYR A 411 -4.60 9.66 -27.72
CA TYR A 411 -3.45 9.41 -26.87
C TYR A 411 -2.94 10.72 -26.30
N TRP A 412 -3.63 11.21 -25.27
CA TRP A 412 -3.30 12.47 -24.59
C TRP A 412 -1.84 12.49 -24.10
N LYS A 413 -1.10 13.56 -24.44
CA LYS A 413 0.36 13.70 -24.19
C LYS A 413 1.22 12.57 -24.78
N SER A 414 0.68 11.79 -25.73
CA SER A 414 1.28 10.57 -26.27
C SER A 414 1.42 9.42 -25.26
N LEU A 415 0.70 9.47 -24.13
CA LEU A 415 0.78 8.40 -23.13
C LEU A 415 0.11 7.12 -23.63
N ASN A 416 0.88 6.04 -23.63
CA ASN A 416 0.45 4.68 -23.91
C ASN A 416 0.49 3.88 -22.61
N PHE A 417 -0.65 3.39 -22.17
CA PHE A 417 -0.82 2.64 -20.94
C PHE A 417 -0.63 1.14 -21.18
N TYR A 418 0.15 0.54 -20.29
CA TYR A 418 0.49 -0.86 -20.28
C TYR A 418 0.25 -1.41 -18.88
N ILE A 419 -0.44 -2.55 -18.78
CA ILE A 419 -0.81 -3.14 -17.50
C ILE A 419 -0.14 -4.48 -17.34
N TRP A 420 0.31 -4.77 -16.13
CA TRP A 420 0.81 -6.07 -15.78
C TRP A 420 0.37 -6.48 -14.37
N PRO A 421 -0.09 -7.73 -14.17
CA PRO A 421 -0.40 -8.23 -12.84
C PRO A 421 0.90 -8.36 -12.02
N LEU A 422 0.88 -7.87 -10.78
CA LEU A 422 2.04 -7.97 -9.90
C LEU A 422 2.18 -9.38 -9.36
N ARG A 423 3.29 -10.02 -9.72
CA ARG A 423 3.64 -11.36 -9.27
C ARG A 423 4.48 -11.29 -8.01
N HIS A 424 4.20 -12.19 -7.08
CA HIS A 424 5.01 -12.38 -5.88
C HIS A 424 6.01 -13.52 -6.08
N PHE A 425 5.51 -14.73 -6.35
CA PHE A 425 6.38 -15.85 -6.71
C PHE A 425 6.71 -15.89 -8.20
N ASP A 426 7.97 -16.22 -8.50
CA ASP A 426 8.43 -16.43 -9.87
C ASP A 426 7.94 -17.77 -10.44
N ASN A 427 8.25 -18.04 -11.71
CA ASN A 427 7.83 -19.31 -12.34
C ASN A 427 8.52 -20.55 -11.74
N LYS A 428 9.59 -20.40 -10.95
CA LYS A 428 10.25 -21.54 -10.29
C LYS A 428 9.46 -21.95 -9.05
N LYS A 429 9.03 -20.97 -8.25
CA LYS A 429 8.20 -21.20 -7.04
C LYS A 429 6.72 -21.44 -7.38
N ALA A 430 6.18 -20.77 -8.40
CA ALA A 430 4.76 -20.79 -8.78
C ALA A 430 4.55 -20.97 -10.31
N PRO A 431 4.82 -22.18 -10.86
CA PRO A 431 4.88 -22.41 -12.30
C PRO A 431 3.51 -22.33 -13.03
N GLU A 432 2.42 -22.74 -12.38
CA GLU A 432 1.08 -22.84 -12.98
C GLU A 432 0.29 -21.55 -12.80
N LYS A 433 -0.67 -21.27 -13.70
CA LYS A 433 -1.42 -20.00 -13.69
C LYS A 433 -2.18 -19.77 -12.38
N ASN A 434 -2.63 -20.84 -11.75
CA ASN A 434 -3.32 -20.89 -10.46
C ASN A 434 -2.41 -21.37 -9.32
N SER A 435 -1.08 -21.34 -9.48
CA SER A 435 -0.18 -21.66 -8.38
C SER A 435 -0.38 -20.68 -7.23
N PHE A 436 -0.46 -21.21 -6.01
CA PHE A 436 -0.60 -20.44 -4.79
C PHE A 436 0.48 -19.34 -4.70
N GLY A 437 0.06 -18.14 -4.29
CA GLY A 437 0.96 -16.98 -4.12
C GLY A 437 1.57 -16.41 -5.41
N ARG A 438 1.17 -16.88 -6.60
CA ARG A 438 1.71 -16.36 -7.87
C ARG A 438 1.51 -14.86 -8.03
N TYR A 439 0.31 -14.35 -7.75
CA TYR A 439 0.00 -12.93 -7.83
C TYR A 439 -0.28 -12.35 -6.45
N GLY A 440 0.11 -11.11 -6.22
CA GLY A 440 -0.10 -10.43 -4.95
C GLY A 440 1.05 -9.51 -4.59
N ILE A 441 0.83 -8.73 -3.55
CA ILE A 441 1.81 -7.87 -2.90
C ILE A 441 1.80 -8.25 -1.42
N VAL A 442 2.88 -8.82 -0.94
CA VAL A 442 3.15 -9.10 0.49
C VAL A 442 3.96 -7.96 1.08
N ARG A 443 3.66 -7.54 2.32
CA ARG A 443 4.43 -6.52 3.04
C ARG A 443 5.91 -6.91 3.20
N ASN A 444 6.77 -5.95 3.58
CA ASN A 444 8.22 -6.17 3.74
C ASN A 444 8.96 -6.68 2.48
N ASN A 445 8.37 -6.49 1.30
CA ASN A 445 8.99 -6.87 0.03
C ASN A 445 9.16 -5.66 -0.88
N GLU A 446 10.24 -5.68 -1.66
CA GLU A 446 10.47 -4.77 -2.78
C GLU A 446 10.23 -5.48 -4.11
N TYR A 447 9.33 -4.94 -4.93
CA TYR A 447 9.02 -5.41 -6.27
C TYR A 447 9.66 -4.46 -7.28
N THR A 448 10.76 -4.87 -7.91
CA THR A 448 11.37 -4.13 -9.02
C THR A 448 10.83 -4.66 -10.35
N VAL A 449 10.01 -3.85 -11.00
CA VAL A 449 9.41 -4.12 -12.30
C VAL A 449 10.28 -3.52 -13.40
N ARG A 450 10.60 -4.29 -14.42
CA ARG A 450 11.33 -3.83 -15.60
C ARG A 450 10.56 -4.12 -16.87
N VAL A 451 10.34 -3.09 -17.69
CA VAL A 451 9.80 -3.24 -19.05
C VAL A 451 10.97 -3.45 -19.99
N GLN A 452 11.08 -4.64 -20.58
CA GLN A 452 12.22 -4.99 -21.40
C GLN A 452 12.03 -4.56 -22.86
N LYS A 453 10.82 -4.78 -23.40
CA LYS A 453 10.51 -4.57 -24.82
C LYS A 453 9.08 -4.11 -25.01
N ILE A 454 8.87 -3.20 -25.96
CA ILE A 454 7.56 -2.78 -26.45
C ILE A 454 7.48 -3.08 -27.96
N SER A 455 6.38 -3.72 -28.38
CA SER A 455 6.17 -4.15 -29.78
C SER A 455 4.93 -3.53 -30.43
N TRP A 456 3.99 -3.00 -29.64
CA TRP A 456 2.75 -2.38 -30.09
C TRP A 456 2.37 -1.21 -29.20
N PHE A 457 1.53 -0.31 -29.72
CA PHE A 457 0.94 0.76 -28.93
C PHE A 457 0.18 0.19 -27.74
N GLY A 458 0.23 0.91 -26.63
CA GLY A 458 -0.58 0.61 -25.46
C GLY A 458 -2.00 1.10 -25.64
N SER A 459 -2.78 0.96 -24.57
CA SER A 459 -4.09 1.60 -24.49
C SER A 459 -3.92 3.12 -24.35
N ASN A 460 -4.85 3.90 -24.90
CA ASN A 460 -4.88 5.35 -24.71
C ASN A 460 -5.51 5.77 -23.36
N THR A 461 -6.30 4.88 -22.76
CA THR A 461 -6.86 5.02 -21.41
C THR A 461 -6.34 3.92 -20.50
N ILE A 462 -6.54 4.03 -19.19
CA ILE A 462 -6.36 2.90 -18.27
C ILE A 462 -7.57 1.96 -18.42
N PRO A 463 -7.38 0.67 -18.74
CA PRO A 463 -8.45 -0.32 -18.73
C PRO A 463 -9.23 -0.41 -17.42
N ASP A 464 -10.50 -0.75 -17.53
CA ASP A 464 -11.41 -0.89 -16.39
C ASP A 464 -11.21 -2.24 -15.68
N LEU A 465 -10.14 -2.33 -14.90
CA LEU A 465 -9.81 -3.54 -14.14
C LEU A 465 -10.84 -3.87 -13.05
N LYS A 466 -11.62 -2.89 -12.57
CA LYS A 466 -12.63 -3.09 -11.51
C LYS A 466 -13.75 -4.02 -11.98
N ASN A 467 -14.08 -3.96 -13.27
CA ASN A 467 -15.19 -4.72 -13.86
C ASN A 467 -14.71 -5.91 -14.71
N ASP A 468 -13.40 -6.15 -14.77
CA ASP A 468 -12.78 -7.24 -15.50
C ASP A 468 -12.67 -8.51 -14.63
N MET A 469 -13.66 -9.38 -14.82
CA MET A 469 -13.83 -10.64 -14.10
C MET A 469 -13.30 -11.85 -14.86
N GLU A 470 -12.63 -11.64 -15.99
CA GLU A 470 -12.06 -12.75 -16.76
C GLU A 470 -10.84 -13.33 -16.05
N ALA A 471 -10.46 -14.56 -16.38
CA ALA A 471 -9.24 -15.14 -15.84
C ALA A 471 -8.03 -14.33 -16.32
N VAL A 472 -7.09 -14.06 -15.42
CA VAL A 472 -5.89 -13.28 -15.75
C VAL A 472 -5.15 -13.90 -16.93
N SER A 473 -4.94 -13.09 -17.96
CA SER A 473 -4.09 -13.40 -19.09
C SER A 473 -2.90 -12.45 -19.13
N GLU A 474 -1.74 -12.98 -19.46
CA GLU A 474 -0.52 -12.20 -19.61
C GLU A 474 -0.34 -11.87 -21.09
N TYR A 475 -0.50 -10.59 -21.43
CA TYR A 475 -0.51 -10.11 -22.81
C TYR A 475 0.86 -10.26 -23.50
N SER A 476 0.85 -10.48 -24.82
CA SER A 476 2.04 -10.73 -25.65
C SER A 476 2.71 -9.46 -26.23
N SER A 477 2.05 -8.30 -26.15
CA SER A 477 2.54 -7.05 -26.76
C SER A 477 3.76 -6.45 -26.05
N ILE A 478 4.07 -6.90 -24.84
CA ILE A 478 5.12 -6.36 -23.98
C ILE A 478 5.84 -7.51 -23.28
N LYS A 479 7.12 -7.32 -23.00
CA LYS A 479 7.87 -8.22 -22.13
C LYS A 479 8.23 -7.51 -20.83
N PHE A 480 7.66 -7.97 -19.73
CA PHE A 480 8.00 -7.56 -18.37
C PHE A 480 8.92 -8.58 -17.69
N SER A 481 9.72 -8.11 -16.74
CA SER A 481 10.31 -8.94 -15.69
C SER A 481 10.06 -8.27 -14.35
N ILE A 482 9.78 -9.08 -13.33
CA ILE A 482 9.60 -8.63 -11.95
C ILE A 482 10.63 -9.37 -11.10
N GLU A 483 11.39 -8.62 -10.33
CA GLU A 483 12.27 -9.13 -9.30
C GLU A 483 11.65 -8.77 -7.94
N VAL A 484 11.54 -9.77 -7.06
CA VAL A 484 11.03 -9.58 -5.70
C VAL A 484 12.16 -9.84 -4.74
N LYS A 485 12.45 -8.85 -3.89
CA LYS A 485 13.49 -8.91 -2.87
C LYS A 485 12.85 -8.77 -1.49
N ASP A 486 13.12 -9.75 -0.62
CA ASP A 486 12.88 -9.60 0.82
C ASP A 486 13.89 -8.58 1.38
N LEU A 487 13.37 -7.57 2.08
CA LEU A 487 14.19 -6.50 2.63
C LEU A 487 14.81 -6.85 3.98
N GLN A 488 14.43 -7.99 4.58
CA GLN A 488 15.15 -8.60 5.68
C GLN A 488 15.74 -9.94 5.21
N GLN A 489 17.07 -10.11 5.31
CA GLN A 489 17.61 -11.46 5.28
C GLN A 489 17.16 -12.14 6.57
N ARG A 490 16.22 -13.08 6.47
CA ARG A 490 15.98 -14.09 7.49
C ARG A 490 17.19 -15.02 7.51
N GLU A 491 18.34 -14.55 8.01
CA GLU A 491 19.46 -15.44 8.30
C GLU A 491 19.04 -16.30 9.49
N GLN A 492 18.53 -17.49 9.20
CA GLN A 492 18.57 -18.58 10.15
C GLN A 492 20.04 -19.00 10.21
N GLU A 493 20.78 -18.50 11.20
CA GLU A 493 22.07 -19.10 11.56
C GLU A 493 21.79 -20.55 11.90
N VAL A 494 22.07 -21.45 10.95
CA VAL A 494 22.24 -22.86 11.25
C VAL A 494 23.61 -22.95 11.91
N GLU A 495 23.65 -22.98 13.24
CA GLU A 495 24.85 -23.39 13.96
C GLU A 495 25.28 -24.77 13.42
N ALA A 496 26.50 -24.82 12.90
CA ALA A 496 27.15 -26.04 12.44
C ALA A 496 27.87 -26.76 13.59
#